data_AF-A0A6A9S923-F1
#
_entry.id   AF-A0A6A9S923-F1
#
_cell.length_a   1.000
_cell.length_b   1.000
_cell.length_c   1.000
_cell.angle_alpha   90.00
_cell.angle_beta   90.00
_cell.angle_gamma   90.00
#
_symmetry.space_group_name_H-M   'P 1'
#
loop_
_entity.id
_entity.type
_entity.pdbx_description
1 polymer ?
#
loop_
_entity_poly.entity_id
_entity_poly.type
_entity_poly.pdbx_seq_one_letter_code
_entity_poly.pdbx_strand_id
1 'polypeptide(L)'
;MTFNETYISFDDSIKALEEQIEEIAEQLDDLDDDNPVVPGLQSQRSQLATQRKGAIWARDRAHESDDFPMWDEDVDGVTLSGVRAGAFAGIEKESAQRDGEGTDLLLIADGTVDAPYVDDEGGDDMTAAAVGQLHPYYRDWASSRIDELMDPEGNVIGSSDSPEET
;
A
#
# COMPACT_ATOMS: atom_id res chain seq x y z
N MET A 1 -12.91 12.81 1.46
CA MET A 1 -12.05 13.99 1.17
C MET A 1 -10.64 13.62 1.56
N THR A 2 -9.73 13.56 0.60
CA THR A 2 -8.37 13.03 0.72
C THR A 2 -7.34 14.16 0.92
N PHE A 3 -6.05 13.80 1.03
CA PHE A 3 -4.90 14.71 1.08
C PHE A 3 -3.63 13.95 0.62
N ASN A 4 -2.51 14.67 0.42
CA ASN A 4 -1.25 14.07 -0.02
C ASN A 4 -1.36 13.22 -1.31
N GLU A 5 -2.10 13.72 -2.31
CA GLU A 5 -2.19 13.08 -3.62
C GLU A 5 -0.79 12.92 -4.22
N THR A 6 -0.42 11.67 -4.48
CA THR A 6 0.93 11.30 -4.89
C THR A 6 0.82 10.29 -6.02
N TYR A 7 1.40 10.63 -7.16
CA TYR A 7 1.65 9.65 -8.21
C TYR A 7 2.81 8.75 -7.77
N ILE A 8 2.57 7.44 -7.78
CA ILE A 8 3.51 6.41 -7.37
C ILE A 8 3.81 5.55 -8.58
N SER A 9 5.03 5.68 -9.10
CA SER A 9 5.59 4.77 -10.10
C SER A 9 5.79 3.38 -9.49
N PHE A 10 5.41 2.34 -10.23
CA PHE A 10 5.65 0.97 -9.79
C PHE A 10 7.14 0.66 -9.73
N ASP A 11 7.94 1.17 -10.66
CA ASP A 11 9.39 0.96 -10.65
C ASP A 11 10.06 1.59 -9.43
N ASP A 12 9.71 2.83 -9.12
CA ASP A 12 10.25 3.53 -7.94
C ASP A 12 9.80 2.85 -6.65
N SER A 13 8.54 2.41 -6.59
CA SER A 13 8.02 1.69 -5.43
C SER A 13 8.70 0.33 -5.25
N ILE A 14 8.89 -0.44 -6.32
CA ILE A 14 9.61 -1.73 -6.27
C ILE A 14 11.03 -1.51 -5.75
N LYS A 15 11.73 -0.51 -6.28
CA LYS A 15 13.09 -0.18 -5.85
C LYS A 15 13.16 0.21 -4.38
N ALA A 16 12.27 1.09 -3.91
CA ALA A 16 12.23 1.51 -2.50
C ALA A 16 11.92 0.32 -1.56
N LEU A 17 11.04 -0.59 -1.99
CA LEU A 17 10.74 -1.81 -1.23
C LEU A 17 11.94 -2.77 -1.21
N GLU A 18 12.68 -2.90 -2.31
CA GLU A 18 13.91 -3.70 -2.37
C GLU A 18 14.98 -3.17 -1.42
N GLU A 19 15.21 -1.86 -1.42
CA GLU A 19 16.16 -1.18 -0.53
C GLU A 19 15.81 -1.42 0.95
N GLN A 20 14.54 -1.28 1.34
CA GLN A 20 14.09 -1.56 2.72
C GLN A 20 14.22 -3.04 3.10
N ILE A 21 13.95 -3.96 2.17
CA ILE A 21 14.13 -5.40 2.40
C ILE A 21 15.61 -5.75 2.63
N GLU A 22 16.51 -5.11 1.88
CA GLU A 22 17.95 -5.28 2.02
C GLU A 22 18.43 -4.70 3.35
N GLU A 23 17.99 -3.50 3.72
CA GLU A 23 18.33 -2.89 5.02
C GLU A 23 17.92 -3.77 6.20
N ILE A 24 16.69 -4.32 6.18
CA ILE A 24 16.25 -5.25 7.24
C ILE A 24 17.06 -6.55 7.22
N ALA A 25 17.47 -7.04 6.04
CA ALA A 25 18.31 -8.22 5.95
C ALA A 25 19.70 -7.99 6.57
N GLU A 26 20.31 -6.84 6.31
CA GLU A 26 21.58 -6.43 6.93
C GLU A 26 21.44 -6.31 8.46
N GLN A 27 20.37 -5.67 8.93
CA GLN A 27 20.08 -5.57 10.37
C GLN A 27 19.93 -6.96 11.01
N LEU A 28 19.26 -7.90 10.33
CA LEU A 28 19.09 -9.27 10.83
C LEU A 28 20.41 -10.04 10.86
N ASP A 29 21.30 -9.83 9.89
CA ASP A 29 22.62 -10.50 9.84
C ASP A 29 23.55 -10.05 10.98
N ASP A 30 23.37 -8.83 11.51
CA ASP A 30 24.12 -8.28 12.64
C ASP A 30 23.58 -8.68 14.03
N LEU A 31 22.40 -9.31 14.09
CA LEU A 31 21.73 -9.68 15.34
C LEU A 31 21.87 -11.18 15.65
N ASP A 32 21.98 -11.51 16.94
CA ASP A 32 21.87 -12.89 17.39
C ASP A 32 20.43 -13.43 17.18
N ASP A 33 20.29 -14.70 16.84
CA ASP A 33 18.99 -15.36 16.57
C ASP A 33 18.00 -15.28 17.76
N ASP A 34 18.49 -15.14 19.00
CA ASP A 34 17.68 -15.03 20.21
C ASP A 34 17.31 -13.58 20.57
N ASN A 35 17.74 -12.60 19.77
CA ASN A 35 17.43 -11.21 19.99
C ASN A 35 15.91 -10.96 19.88
N PRO A 36 15.29 -10.30 20.87
CA PRO A 36 13.84 -10.12 20.92
C PRO A 36 13.24 -9.32 19.75
N VAL A 37 14.04 -8.56 18.98
CA VAL A 37 13.54 -7.79 17.83
C VAL A 37 13.48 -8.62 16.52
N VAL A 38 14.20 -9.74 16.45
CA VAL A 38 14.32 -10.57 15.23
C VAL A 38 12.96 -11.01 14.68
N PRO A 39 11.99 -11.50 15.49
CA PRO A 39 10.68 -11.87 14.95
C PRO A 39 9.93 -10.70 14.32
N GLY A 40 10.09 -9.49 14.87
CA GLY A 40 9.49 -8.26 14.34
C GLY A 40 10.07 -7.90 12.97
N LEU A 41 11.39 -7.87 12.87
CA LEU A 41 12.11 -7.59 11.62
C LEU A 41 11.82 -8.64 10.53
N GLN A 42 11.76 -9.93 10.88
CA GLN A 42 11.38 -10.99 9.94
C GLN A 42 9.94 -10.82 9.42
N SER A 43 9.01 -10.46 10.31
CA SER A 43 7.63 -10.16 9.93
C SER A 43 7.58 -8.97 8.97
N GLN A 44 8.27 -7.88 9.29
CA GLN A 44 8.33 -6.68 8.47
C GLN A 44 8.92 -6.97 7.08
N ARG A 45 10.04 -7.69 7.01
CA ARG A 45 10.65 -8.12 5.74
C ARG A 45 9.69 -8.95 4.88
N SER A 46 8.93 -9.85 5.50
CA SER A 46 7.92 -10.67 4.81
C SER A 46 6.76 -9.82 4.27
N GLN A 47 6.33 -8.80 5.02
CA GLN A 47 5.31 -7.86 4.59
C GLN A 47 5.79 -7.03 3.40
N LEU A 48 6.98 -6.43 3.47
CA LEU A 48 7.59 -5.68 2.36
C LEU A 48 7.75 -6.55 1.11
N ALA A 49 8.19 -7.80 1.27
CA ALA A 49 8.31 -8.74 0.15
C ALA A 49 6.95 -9.06 -0.50
N THR A 50 5.87 -9.04 0.28
CA THR A 50 4.50 -9.21 -0.22
C THR A 50 4.05 -7.98 -0.99
N GLN A 51 4.28 -6.79 -0.45
CA GLN A 51 3.99 -5.52 -1.14
C GLN A 51 4.76 -5.41 -2.46
N ARG A 52 6.04 -5.80 -2.48
CA ARG A 52 6.87 -5.82 -3.70
C ARG A 52 6.27 -6.72 -4.78
N LYS A 53 5.73 -7.89 -4.40
CA LYS A 53 5.02 -8.76 -5.37
C LYS A 53 3.78 -8.10 -5.94
N GLY A 54 3.08 -7.28 -5.15
CA GLY A 54 1.93 -6.48 -5.60
C GLY A 54 2.30 -5.47 -6.67
N ALA A 55 3.32 -4.65 -6.41
CA ALA A 55 3.81 -3.66 -7.37
C ALA A 55 4.36 -4.31 -8.65
N ILE A 56 5.08 -5.43 -8.54
CA ILE A 56 5.56 -6.21 -9.70
C ILE A 56 4.39 -6.76 -10.51
N TRP A 57 3.37 -7.30 -9.84
CA TRP A 57 2.18 -7.80 -10.54
C TRP A 57 1.49 -6.67 -11.33
N ALA A 58 1.32 -5.51 -10.71
CA ALA A 58 0.72 -4.33 -11.35
C ALA A 58 1.49 -3.90 -12.60
N ARG A 59 2.82 -3.81 -12.50
CA ARG A 59 3.69 -3.42 -13.62
C ARG A 59 3.74 -4.48 -14.73
N ASP A 60 3.95 -5.75 -14.36
CA ASP A 60 4.36 -6.78 -15.33
C ASP A 60 3.20 -7.66 -15.83
N ARG A 61 2.08 -7.74 -15.10
CA ARG A 61 1.06 -8.77 -15.33
C ARG A 61 -0.38 -8.30 -15.32
N ALA A 62 -0.70 -7.15 -14.74
CA ALA A 62 -2.08 -6.71 -14.65
C ALA A 62 -2.72 -6.55 -16.04
N HIS A 63 -1.97 -6.03 -17.02
CA HIS A 63 -2.41 -5.90 -18.41
C HIS A 63 -2.64 -7.24 -19.15
N GLU A 64 -2.06 -8.34 -18.65
CA GLU A 64 -2.27 -9.68 -19.23
C GLU A 64 -3.56 -10.35 -18.71
N SER A 65 -4.21 -9.76 -17.72
CA SER A 65 -5.34 -10.37 -17.01
C SER A 65 -6.67 -10.01 -17.64
N ASP A 66 -7.43 -11.02 -18.08
CA ASP A 66 -8.82 -10.85 -18.53
C ASP A 66 -9.73 -10.32 -17.41
N ASP A 67 -9.35 -10.52 -16.14
CA ASP A 67 -10.08 -10.01 -14.97
C ASP A 67 -9.88 -8.50 -14.75
N PHE A 68 -8.85 -7.90 -15.36
CA PHE A 68 -8.53 -6.47 -15.23
C PHE A 68 -8.37 -5.80 -16.60
N PRO A 69 -9.40 -5.83 -17.45
CA PRO A 69 -9.32 -5.35 -18.84
C PRO A 69 -9.09 -3.85 -18.97
N MET A 70 -9.20 -3.12 -17.85
CA MET A 70 -8.97 -1.69 -17.77
C MET A 70 -7.49 -1.34 -17.60
N TRP A 71 -6.64 -2.31 -17.28
CA TRP A 71 -5.20 -2.12 -17.08
C TRP A 71 -4.45 -2.26 -18.41
N ASP A 72 -3.92 -1.15 -18.94
CA ASP A 72 -3.15 -1.12 -20.19
C ASP A 72 -1.67 -1.52 -19.96
N GLU A 73 -0.97 -1.96 -21.01
CA GLU A 73 0.47 -2.27 -20.99
C GLU A 73 1.33 -1.04 -20.69
N ASP A 74 0.83 0.16 -21.01
CA ASP A 74 1.51 1.43 -20.77
C ASP A 74 1.34 1.98 -19.34
N VAL A 75 0.58 1.31 -18.47
CA VAL A 75 0.38 1.75 -17.08
C VAL A 75 1.65 1.50 -16.26
N ASP A 76 2.32 2.58 -15.88
CA ASP A 76 3.57 2.58 -15.11
C ASP A 76 3.41 2.97 -13.63
N GLY A 77 2.22 3.40 -13.21
CA GLY A 77 1.93 3.81 -11.85
C GLY A 77 0.47 4.17 -11.62
N VAL A 78 0.17 4.61 -10.39
CA VAL A 78 -1.16 5.08 -9.98
C VAL A 78 -1.03 6.30 -9.07
N THR A 79 -2.09 7.10 -8.97
CA THR A 79 -2.18 8.19 -8.00
C THR A 79 -3.00 7.76 -6.79
N LEU A 80 -2.34 7.74 -5.63
CA LEU A 80 -2.96 7.44 -4.34
C LEU A 80 -2.92 8.68 -3.43
N SER A 81 -3.75 8.67 -2.40
CA SER A 81 -3.86 9.76 -1.44
C SER A 81 -4.18 9.23 -0.05
N GLY A 82 -3.78 10.01 0.96
CA GLY A 82 -4.17 9.75 2.35
C GLY A 82 -5.66 10.04 2.57
N VAL A 83 -6.35 9.13 3.25
CA VAL A 83 -7.74 9.32 3.65
C VAL A 83 -7.78 10.13 4.95
N ARG A 84 -8.50 11.27 4.96
CA ARG A 84 -8.62 12.08 6.18
C ARG A 84 -9.29 11.29 7.30
N ALA A 85 -8.85 11.51 8.54
CA ALA A 85 -9.37 10.80 9.73
C ALA A 85 -10.90 10.78 9.85
N GLY A 86 -11.60 11.86 9.46
CA GLY A 86 -13.06 11.89 9.48
C GLY A 86 -13.74 11.00 8.43
N ALA A 87 -13.11 10.81 7.27
CA ALA A 87 -13.56 9.87 6.24
C ALA A 87 -13.22 8.43 6.65
N PHE A 88 -12.01 8.21 7.17
CA PHE A 88 -11.58 6.91 7.70
C PHE A 88 -12.50 6.41 8.82
N ALA A 89 -12.87 7.26 9.78
CA ALA A 89 -13.84 6.91 10.82
C ALA A 89 -15.24 6.57 10.26
N GLY A 90 -15.59 7.12 9.09
CA GLY A 90 -16.79 6.76 8.34
C GLY A 90 -16.70 5.34 7.78
N ILE A 91 -15.57 5.00 7.15
CA ILE A 91 -15.26 3.66 6.63
C ILE A 91 -15.28 2.62 7.75
N GLU A 92 -14.60 2.88 8.88
CA GLU A 92 -14.59 1.99 10.04
C GLU A 92 -16.00 1.75 10.57
N LYS A 93 -16.84 2.80 10.61
CA LYS A 93 -18.22 2.68 11.07
C LYS A 93 -19.09 1.90 10.09
N GLU A 94 -18.89 2.04 8.79
CA GLU A 94 -19.59 1.25 7.77
C GLU A 94 -19.20 -0.22 7.84
N SER A 95 -17.90 -0.50 7.90
CA SER A 95 -17.36 -1.85 8.01
C SER A 95 -17.81 -2.53 9.31
N ALA A 96 -17.86 -1.82 10.44
CA ALA A 96 -18.37 -2.35 11.69
C ALA A 96 -19.85 -2.81 11.61
N GLN A 97 -20.65 -2.27 10.67
CA GLN A 97 -22.01 -2.74 10.41
C GLN A 97 -22.04 -4.03 9.56
N ARG A 98 -20.90 -4.43 9.01
CA ARG A 98 -20.66 -5.64 8.20
C ARG A 98 -19.67 -6.58 8.90
N ASP A 99 -19.66 -6.61 10.23
CA ASP A 99 -18.75 -7.44 11.04
C ASP A 99 -17.24 -7.21 10.78
N GLY A 100 -16.86 -6.02 10.29
CA GLY A 100 -15.48 -5.65 9.98
C GLY A 100 -15.02 -6.03 8.57
N GLU A 101 -15.91 -6.59 7.74
CA GLU A 101 -15.57 -7.02 6.39
C GLU A 101 -15.49 -5.82 5.42
N GLY A 102 -14.38 -5.76 4.67
CA GLY A 102 -14.22 -4.82 3.55
C GLY A 102 -13.66 -3.45 3.91
N THR A 103 -13.20 -3.21 5.15
CA THR A 103 -12.53 -1.95 5.55
C THR A 103 -11.41 -1.58 4.58
N ASP A 104 -10.53 -2.53 4.27
CA ASP A 104 -9.37 -2.29 3.41
C ASP A 104 -9.78 -2.00 1.96
N LEU A 105 -10.87 -2.60 1.48
CA LEU A 105 -11.39 -2.34 0.14
C LEU A 105 -11.92 -0.91 0.02
N LEU A 106 -12.66 -0.46 1.05
CA LEU A 106 -13.17 0.90 1.13
C LEU A 106 -12.03 1.92 1.32
N LEU A 107 -11.02 1.58 2.12
CA LEU A 107 -9.82 2.42 2.30
C LEU A 107 -9.09 2.62 0.97
N ILE A 108 -8.84 1.53 0.24
CA ILE A 108 -8.17 1.60 -1.06
C ILE A 108 -9.03 2.37 -2.07
N ALA A 109 -10.35 2.16 -2.08
CA ALA A 109 -11.25 2.89 -2.96
C ALA A 109 -11.22 4.40 -2.66
N ASP A 110 -11.39 4.81 -1.41
CA ASP A 110 -11.36 6.21 -0.99
C ASP A 110 -9.99 6.87 -1.18
N GLY A 111 -8.91 6.09 -1.05
CA GLY A 111 -7.54 6.57 -1.22
C GLY A 111 -7.06 6.59 -2.66
N THR A 112 -7.73 5.92 -3.60
CA THR A 112 -7.36 5.93 -5.02
C THR A 112 -7.89 7.19 -5.69
N VAL A 113 -7.00 7.96 -6.31
CA VAL A 113 -7.34 9.21 -7.03
C VAL A 113 -7.41 8.97 -8.52
N ASP A 114 -6.40 8.29 -9.07
CA ASP A 114 -6.30 7.97 -10.49
C ASP A 114 -5.63 6.60 -10.62
N ALA A 115 -6.35 5.65 -11.21
CA ALA A 115 -5.84 4.31 -11.47
C ALA A 115 -6.67 3.67 -12.59
N PRO A 116 -6.13 2.64 -13.27
CA PRO A 116 -6.83 2.00 -14.38
C PRO A 116 -8.21 1.42 -14.01
N TYR A 117 -8.40 1.06 -12.74
CA TYR A 117 -9.66 0.50 -12.21
C TYR A 117 -10.64 1.54 -11.65
N VAL A 118 -10.34 2.83 -11.77
CA VAL A 118 -11.28 3.90 -11.46
C VAL A 118 -12.02 4.28 -12.74
N ASP A 119 -13.35 4.31 -12.66
CA ASP A 119 -14.21 4.86 -13.71
C ASP A 119 -14.85 6.15 -13.18
N ASP A 120 -14.59 7.27 -13.85
CA ASP A 120 -15.12 8.60 -13.51
C ASP A 120 -16.67 8.62 -13.48
N GLU A 121 -17.33 7.64 -14.11
CA GLU A 121 -18.79 7.52 -14.16
C GLU A 121 -19.39 6.69 -13.01
N GLY A 122 -18.58 5.88 -12.30
CA GLY A 122 -19.05 4.81 -11.41
C GLY A 122 -19.26 5.17 -9.92
N GLY A 123 -18.60 6.20 -9.42
CA GLY A 123 -18.62 6.57 -7.99
C GLY A 123 -17.97 5.53 -7.05
N ASP A 124 -17.82 5.89 -5.77
CA ASP A 124 -16.97 5.18 -4.79
C ASP A 124 -17.35 3.68 -4.58
N ASP A 125 -18.65 3.33 -4.61
CA ASP A 125 -19.13 1.95 -4.46
C ASP A 125 -18.66 1.02 -5.59
N MET A 126 -18.58 1.53 -6.82
CA MET A 126 -18.09 0.75 -7.96
C MET A 126 -16.58 0.58 -7.88
N THR A 127 -15.86 1.60 -7.44
CA THR A 127 -14.42 1.52 -7.19
C THR A 127 -14.11 0.47 -6.12
N ALA A 128 -14.85 0.43 -5.01
CA ALA A 128 -14.66 -0.59 -3.98
C ALA A 128 -14.91 -2.02 -4.49
N ALA A 129 -15.89 -2.21 -5.37
CA ALA A 129 -16.14 -3.49 -6.01
C ALA A 129 -15.01 -3.90 -6.96
N ALA A 130 -14.47 -2.96 -7.75
CA ALA A 130 -13.32 -3.19 -8.62
C ALA A 130 -12.07 -3.55 -7.80
N VAL A 131 -11.81 -2.81 -6.72
CA VAL A 131 -10.73 -3.12 -5.76
C VAL A 131 -10.88 -4.53 -5.20
N GLY A 132 -12.10 -4.97 -4.88
CA GLY A 132 -12.38 -6.33 -4.41
C GLY A 132 -11.88 -7.45 -5.33
N GLN A 133 -11.81 -7.17 -6.64
CA GLN A 133 -11.34 -8.13 -7.65
C GLN A 133 -9.82 -8.13 -7.79
N LEU A 134 -9.13 -7.03 -7.48
CA LEU A 134 -7.68 -6.88 -7.66
C LEU A 134 -6.87 -7.98 -6.96
N HIS A 135 -5.69 -8.26 -7.51
CA HIS A 135 -4.77 -9.23 -6.94
C HIS A 135 -4.50 -8.91 -5.45
N PRO A 136 -4.55 -9.89 -4.53
CA PRO A 136 -4.43 -9.63 -3.08
C PRO A 136 -3.15 -8.87 -2.72
N TYR A 137 -2.01 -9.22 -3.30
CA TYR A 137 -0.76 -8.49 -3.03
C TYR A 137 -0.76 -7.04 -3.53
N TYR A 138 -1.53 -6.71 -4.58
CA TYR A 138 -1.68 -5.33 -5.00
C TYR A 138 -2.52 -4.53 -3.98
N ARG A 139 -3.59 -5.15 -3.45
CA ARG A 139 -4.38 -4.52 -2.38
C ARG A 139 -3.54 -4.25 -1.13
N ASP A 140 -2.73 -5.22 -0.70
CA ASP A 140 -1.81 -5.04 0.42
C ASP A 140 -0.82 -3.89 0.17
N TRP A 141 -0.27 -3.81 -1.04
CA TRP A 141 0.61 -2.72 -1.46
C TRP A 141 -0.10 -1.35 -1.43
N ALA A 142 -1.27 -1.24 -2.06
CA ALA A 142 -2.03 0.00 -2.15
C ALA A 142 -2.48 0.51 -0.77
N SER A 143 -3.00 -0.39 0.07
CA SER A 143 -3.37 -0.08 1.45
C SER A 143 -2.18 0.48 2.23
N SER A 144 -1.02 -0.17 2.14
CA SER A 144 0.20 0.29 2.81
C SER A 144 0.67 1.66 2.30
N ARG A 145 0.57 1.94 0.99
CA ARG A 145 0.92 3.26 0.45
C ARG A 145 -0.04 4.34 0.96
N ILE A 146 -1.33 4.04 1.03
CA ILE A 146 -2.35 4.96 1.56
C ILE A 146 -2.10 5.24 3.04
N ASP A 147 -1.78 4.21 3.84
CA ASP A 147 -1.46 4.36 5.26
C ASP A 147 -0.24 5.26 5.47
N GLU A 148 0.82 5.11 4.67
CA GLU A 148 1.98 6.01 4.68
C GLU A 148 1.62 7.45 4.33
N LEU A 149 0.70 7.67 3.38
CA LEU A 149 0.23 9.01 3.02
C LEU A 149 -0.67 9.62 4.09
N MET A 150 -1.35 8.79 4.89
CA MET A 150 -2.16 9.21 6.03
C MET A 150 -1.32 9.68 7.23
N ASP A 151 -0.18 9.02 7.46
CA ASP A 151 0.76 9.34 8.53
C ASP A 151 2.22 9.33 8.05
N PRO A 152 2.65 10.35 7.29
CA PRO A 152 3.99 10.37 6.71
C PRO A 152 5.10 10.53 7.75
N GLU A 153 4.79 10.89 9.00
CA GLU A 153 5.77 11.02 10.10
C GLU A 153 5.79 9.78 11.00
N GLY A 154 4.65 9.11 11.20
CA GLY A 154 4.54 7.88 11.99
C GLY A 154 4.82 6.59 11.21
N ASN A 155 4.75 6.64 9.87
CA ASN A 155 5.03 5.51 8.98
C ASN A 155 6.38 5.64 8.24
N VAL A 156 7.27 6.53 8.68
CA VAL A 156 8.67 6.57 8.21
C VAL A 156 9.38 5.30 8.68
N ILE A 157 9.34 4.27 7.85
CA ILE A 157 10.24 3.13 7.95
C ILE A 157 11.62 3.63 7.49
N GLY A 158 12.41 4.16 8.43
CA GLY A 158 13.79 4.58 8.16
C GLY A 158 14.03 6.09 8.13
N SER A 159 13.82 6.79 9.24
CA SER A 159 14.66 7.94 9.63
C SER A 159 14.54 8.16 11.13
N SER A 160 15.28 7.35 11.88
CA SER A 160 15.74 7.79 13.20
C SER A 160 16.85 8.81 12.95
N ASP A 161 16.47 10.07 12.69
CA ASP A 161 17.39 11.17 12.86
C ASP A 161 17.71 11.23 14.35
N SER A 162 18.86 10.66 14.71
CA SER A 162 19.35 10.68 16.08
C SER A 162 19.60 12.15 16.43
N PRO A 163 19.00 12.74 17.48
CA PRO A 163 19.37 14.08 17.87
C PRO A 163 20.85 14.08 18.27
N GLU A 164 21.66 14.86 17.54
CA GLU A 164 23.03 15.16 17.91
C GLU A 164 23.04 15.67 19.36
N GLU A 165 23.87 15.03 20.19
CA GLU A 165 24.17 15.52 21.53
C GLU A 165 24.79 16.91 21.44
N THR A 166 24.19 17.88 22.14
CA THR A 166 24.84 19.11 22.58
C THR A 166 24.47 19.44 24.01
#